data_AF-A0A2S7DEY9-F1
#
_entry.id   AF-A0A2S7DEY9-F1
#
_cell.length_a   1.000
_cell.length_b   1.000
_cell.length_c   1.000
_cell.angle_alpha   90.00
_cell.angle_beta   90.00
_cell.angle_gamma   90.00
#
_symmetry.space_group_name_H-M   'P 1'
#
loop_
_entity.id
_entity.type
_entity.pdbx_description
1 polymer ?
#
loop_
_entity_poly.entity_id
_entity_poly.type
_entity_poly.pdbx_seq_one_letter_code
_entity_poly.pdbx_strand_id
1 'polypeptide(L)'
;MDACMIRQVGDYVLTAHATTAGVMFLPEILVSKSGGLTLRRHQLSASGYSTYAQAVAHAQSELGLYRVLSNGSLLMCHVRQAATG
;
A
#
# COMPACT_ATOMS: atom_id res chain seq x y z
N MET A 1 -2.21 5.11 -17.95
CA MET A 1 -1.27 4.98 -16.82
C MET A 1 -2.04 4.47 -15.60
N ASP A 2 -1.72 3.25 -15.17
CA ASP A 2 -1.86 2.74 -13.80
C ASP A 2 -3.14 2.94 -12.96
N ALA A 3 -4.32 2.69 -13.54
CA ALA A 3 -5.57 2.64 -12.77
C ALA A 3 -5.59 1.55 -11.67
N CYS A 4 -4.64 0.60 -11.66
CA CYS A 4 -4.52 -0.46 -10.65
C CYS A 4 -3.65 -0.05 -9.43
N MET A 5 -2.75 0.95 -9.58
CA MET A 5 -1.86 1.36 -8.49
C MET A 5 -2.50 2.36 -7.52
N ILE A 6 -3.58 3.01 -7.95
CA ILE A 6 -4.12 4.17 -7.26
C ILE A 6 -5.57 3.90 -6.85
N ARG A 7 -5.86 4.00 -5.54
CA ARG A 7 -7.22 3.91 -5.00
C ARG A 7 -7.59 5.20 -4.29
N GLN A 8 -8.68 5.81 -4.73
CA GLN A 8 -9.23 7.00 -4.07
C GLN A 8 -10.23 6.57 -2.98
N VAL A 9 -10.10 7.16 -1.79
CA VAL A 9 -10.95 6.92 -0.62
C VAL A 9 -11.27 8.26 0.02
N GLY A 10 -12.42 8.84 -0.35
CA GLY A 10 -12.77 10.21 0.04
C GLY A 10 -11.74 11.21 -0.48
N ASP A 11 -11.19 12.05 0.39
CA ASP A 11 -10.13 13.02 0.05
C ASP A 11 -8.72 12.40 0.00
N TYR A 12 -8.58 11.09 0.21
CA TYR A 12 -7.29 10.41 0.23
C TYR A 12 -7.06 9.58 -1.02
N VAL A 13 -5.81 9.57 -1.46
CA VAL A 13 -5.29 8.79 -2.58
C VAL A 13 -4.27 7.82 -2.03
N LEU A 14 -4.55 6.53 -2.17
CA LEU A 14 -3.63 5.45 -1.86
C LEU A 14 -2.88 5.06 -3.12
N THR A 15 -1.55 5.02 -3.03
CA THR A 15 -0.70 4.61 -4.14
C THR A 15 0.17 3.44 -3.70
N ALA A 16 0.09 2.32 -4.44
CA ALA A 16 1.03 1.22 -4.31
C ALA A 16 2.40 1.68 -4.81
N HIS A 17 3.41 1.54 -3.97
CA HIS A 17 4.77 1.95 -4.26
C HIS A 17 5.76 0.92 -3.73
N ALA A 18 7.02 1.04 -4.14
CA ALA A 18 8.10 0.27 -3.56
C ALA A 18 9.28 1.18 -3.30
N THR A 19 9.85 1.10 -2.11
CA THR A 19 11.09 1.79 -1.79
C THR A 19 12.29 0.87 -1.96
N THR A 20 13.43 1.42 -2.34
CA THR A 20 14.69 0.69 -2.35
C THR A 20 15.28 0.67 -0.93
N ALA A 21 15.60 -0.53 -0.45
CA ALA A 21 16.31 -0.73 0.81
C ALA A 21 17.54 -1.61 0.55
N GLY A 22 18.67 -0.95 0.26
CA GLY A 22 19.91 -1.63 -0.13
C GLY A 22 19.76 -2.33 -1.48
N VAL A 23 19.88 -3.66 -1.48
CA VAL A 23 19.78 -4.51 -2.68
C VAL A 23 18.36 -5.04 -2.94
N MET A 24 17.40 -4.68 -2.08
CA MET A 24 16.02 -5.18 -2.15
C MET A 24 15.02 -4.02 -2.29
N PHE A 25 13.80 -4.36 -2.68
CA PHE A 25 12.65 -3.47 -2.79
C PHE A 25 11.63 -3.82 -1.72
N LEU A 26 11.25 -2.84 -0.90
CA LEU A 26 10.25 -3.01 0.14
C LEU A 26 8.94 -2.42 -0.34
N PRO A 27 7.84 -3.19 -0.32
CA PRO A 27 6.53 -2.69 -0.70
C PRO A 27 6.02 -1.67 0.32
N GLU A 28 5.45 -0.58 -0.17
CA GLU A 28 4.85 0.45 0.67
C GLU A 28 3.57 1.01 0.04
N ILE A 29 2.68 1.52 0.88
CA ILE A 29 1.49 2.24 0.45
C ILE A 29 1.66 3.70 0.85
N LEU A 30 1.63 4.59 -0.15
CA LEU A 30 1.67 6.03 0.05
C LEU A 30 0.24 6.53 0.22
N VAL A 31 -0.01 7.25 1.31
CA VAL A 31 -1.28 7.95 1.55
C VAL A 31 -1.06 9.42 1.25
N SER A 32 -1.72 9.92 0.22
CA SER A 32 -1.71 11.33 -0.16
C SER A 32 -3.11 11.91 -0.05
N LYS A 33 -3.24 13.24 0.09
CA LYS A 33 -4.52 13.93 -0.13
C LYS A 33 -4.73 14.26 -1.61
N SER A 34 -5.99 14.34 -2.03
CA SER A 34 -6.38 14.94 -3.30
C SER A 34 -5.79 16.36 -3.38
N GLY A 35 -4.84 16.57 -4.31
CA GLY A 35 -4.02 17.78 -4.38
C GLY A 35 -2.50 17.56 -4.21
N GLY A 36 -2.05 16.32 -4.01
CA GLY A 36 -0.66 15.91 -4.23
C GLY A 36 0.27 15.94 -3.01
N LEU A 37 -0.27 16.20 -1.82
CA LEU A 37 0.51 16.14 -0.58
C LEU A 37 0.50 14.73 -0.01
N THR A 38 1.63 14.02 -0.10
CA THR A 38 1.84 12.73 0.58
C THR A 38 1.93 12.96 2.08
N LEU A 39 0.96 12.43 2.82
CA LEU A 39 0.84 12.61 4.27
C LEU A 39 1.57 11.52 5.04
N ARG A 40 1.49 10.27 4.57
CA ARG A 40 2.06 9.12 5.29
C ARG A 40 2.56 8.05 4.33
N ARG A 41 3.61 7.38 4.77
CA ARG A 41 4.14 6.16 4.15
C ARG A 41 3.84 5.00 5.07
N HIS A 42 3.24 3.95 4.53
CA HIS A 42 2.99 2.71 5.27
C HIS A 42 3.78 1.60 4.62
N GLN A 43 4.87 1.22 5.27
CA GLN A 43 5.67 0.08 4.84
C GLN A 43 4.93 -1.22 5.18
N LEU A 44 4.76 -2.08 4.18
CA LEU A 44 4.13 -3.38 4.38
C LEU A 44 5.14 -4.33 5.01
N SER A 45 4.65 -5.22 5.88
CA SER A 45 5.46 -6.24 6.53
C SER A 45 5.74 -7.39 5.54
N ALA A 46 6.70 -7.19 4.65
CA ALA A 46 7.15 -8.18 3.68
C ALA A 46 8.67 -8.38 3.76
N SER A 47 9.11 -9.63 3.57
CA SER A 47 10.51 -9.91 3.23
C SER A 47 10.78 -9.25 1.88
N GLY A 48 11.72 -8.32 1.82
CA GLY A 48 11.96 -7.51 0.62
C GLY A 48 12.11 -8.32 -0.67
N TYR A 49 11.71 -7.71 -1.77
CA TYR A 49 11.70 -8.31 -3.10
C TYR A 49 12.97 -7.99 -3.87
N SER A 50 13.36 -8.87 -4.78
CA SER A 50 14.53 -8.65 -5.65
C SER A 50 14.25 -7.64 -6.77
N THR A 51 12.97 -7.35 -7.07
CA THR A 51 12.58 -6.44 -8.15
C THR A 51 11.51 -5.45 -7.70
N TYR A 52 11.58 -4.22 -8.23
CA TYR A 52 10.60 -3.17 -8.00
C TYR A 52 9.18 -3.62 -8.39
N ALA A 53 9.05 -4.28 -9.56
CA ALA A 53 7.76 -4.74 -10.06
C ALA A 53 7.08 -5.74 -9.11
N GLN A 54 7.84 -6.66 -8.50
CA GLN A 54 7.28 -7.61 -7.53
C GLN A 54 6.83 -6.92 -6.25
N ALA A 55 7.62 -5.98 -5.73
CA ALA A 55 7.25 -5.20 -4.55
C ALA A 55 5.98 -4.38 -4.80
N VAL A 56 5.89 -3.70 -5.96
CA VAL A 56 4.68 -2.93 -6.30
C VAL A 56 3.48 -3.85 -6.52
N ALA A 57 3.62 -4.98 -7.19
CA ALA A 57 2.53 -5.94 -7.37
C ALA A 57 2.00 -6.47 -6.02
N HIS A 58 2.89 -6.72 -5.06
CA HIS A 58 2.48 -7.06 -3.70
C HIS A 58 1.75 -5.90 -3.02
N ALA A 59 2.29 -4.68 -3.09
CA ALA A 59 1.65 -3.49 -2.53
C ALA A 59 0.25 -3.25 -3.15
N GLN A 60 0.08 -3.49 -4.45
CA GLN A 60 -1.22 -3.42 -5.14
C GLN A 60 -2.21 -4.46 -4.60
N SER A 61 -1.79 -5.72 -4.46
CA SER A 61 -2.64 -6.78 -3.90
C SER A 61 -3.12 -6.44 -2.49
N GLU A 62 -2.25 -5.86 -1.68
CA GLU A 62 -2.57 -5.43 -0.32
C GLU A 62 -3.47 -4.18 -0.30
N LEU A 63 -3.36 -3.29 -1.29
CA LEU A 63 -4.08 -2.02 -1.34
C LEU A 63 -5.61 -2.17 -1.22
N GLY A 64 -6.16 -3.29 -1.72
CA GLY A 64 -7.57 -3.65 -1.57
C GLY A 64 -7.98 -4.06 -0.15
N LEU A 65 -7.04 -4.50 0.68
CA LEU A 65 -7.25 -4.91 2.07
C LEU A 65 -7.17 -3.74 3.06
N TYR A 66 -6.60 -2.60 2.64
CA TYR A 66 -6.44 -1.44 3.52
C TYR A 66 -7.58 -0.42 3.36
N ARG A 67 -8.03 0.12 4.49
CA ARG A 67 -8.94 1.27 4.58
C ARG A 67 -8.21 2.47 5.15
N VAL A 68 -8.43 3.64 4.56
CA VAL A 68 -7.98 4.92 5.12
C VAL A 68 -8.97 5.38 6.17
N LEU A 69 -8.47 5.70 7.36
CA LEU A 69 -9.23 6.39 8.39
C LEU A 69 -9.21 7.91 8.15
N SER A 70 -10.17 8.65 8.70
CA SER A 70 -10.28 10.10 8.50
C SER A 70 -9.04 10.90 8.92
N ASN A 71 -8.19 10.32 9.78
CA ASN A 71 -6.90 10.89 10.20
C ASN A 71 -5.73 10.57 9.24
N GLY A 72 -5.99 9.95 8.09
CA GLY A 72 -4.98 9.55 7.10
C GLY A 72 -4.17 8.31 7.48
N SER A 73 -4.52 7.62 8.57
CA SER A 73 -3.88 6.35 8.94
C SER A 73 -4.51 5.21 8.16
N LEU A 74 -3.68 4.22 7.82
CA LEU A 74 -4.14 2.98 7.21
C LEU A 74 -4.52 1.98 8.29
N LEU A 75 -5.71 1.41 8.15
CA LEU A 75 -6.17 0.27 8.92
C LEU A 75 -6.30 -0.92 7.97
N MET A 76 -5.59 -2.00 8.27
CA MET A 76 -5.75 -3.26 7.55
C MET A 76 -7.12 -3.85 7.91
N CYS A 77 -8.03 -3.95 6.95
CA CYS A 77 -9.29 -4.65 7.13
C CYS A 77 -9.02 -6.15 7.08
N HIS A 78 -8.62 -6.71 8.21
CA HIS A 78 -8.39 -8.14 8.34
C HIS A 78 -9.73 -8.88 8.26
N VAL A 79 -10.06 -9.43 7.09
CA VAL A 79 -10.83 -10.69 6.99
C VAL A 79 -9.91 -11.70 6.32
N ARG A 80 -8.87 -12.12 7.04
CA ARG A 80 -8.43 -13.50 6.92
C ARG A 80 -9.19 -14.27 7.97
N GLN A 81 -10.32 -14.84 7.57
CA GLN A 81 -10.90 -15.94 8.30
C GLN A 81 -9.79 -16.99 8.37
N ALA A 82 -9.21 -17.18 9.56
CA ALA A 82 -8.35 -18.30 9.81
C ALA A 82 -9.24 -19.54 9.62
N ALA A 83 -9.17 -20.14 8.44
CA ALA A 83 -9.72 -21.47 8.22
C ALA A 83 -8.83 -22.43 9.02
N THR A 84 -9.15 -22.61 10.30
CA THR A 84 -8.87 -23.86 11.00
C THR A 84 -9.74 -24.94 10.37
N GLY A 85 -9.11 -25.81 9.59
CA GLY A 85 -9.67 -27.06 9.09
C GLY A 85 -8.60 -28.13 9.16
#